data_AF-F2EAZ2-F1
#
_entry.id   AF-F2EAZ2-F1
#
_cell.length_a   1.000
_cell.length_b   1.000
_cell.length_c   1.000
_cell.angle_alpha   90.00
_cell.angle_beta   90.00
_cell.angle_gamma   90.00
#
_symmetry.space_group_name_H-M   'P 1'
#
loop_
_entity.id
_entity.type
_entity.pdbx_description
1 polymer ?
#
loop_
_entity_poly.entity_id
_entity_poly.type
_entity_poly.pdbx_seq_one_letter_code
_entity_poly.pdbx_strand_id
1 'polypeptide(L)'
;INIDVLRHLHDGVKGGFNEDKFAPYIGFSCLRKYLESELQKRYKEAAPATLALLEQRCSDVSMDLSRLDSKLQATSDVSQLRRSAMLHVASICTHLRALLDGAVDPAPEVWGKTTEEEQIHSGINSWPSTSVPVKPPNSSLKLYGGAAFERVMHEFRSATYSMECPQVSREKVANILLAHAGRGGSSGMTEAAAEIARAAARSWLAPRTETTCDRLAFVLQSLFDLAMERSRTDDSRCLCD
;
A
#
# COMPACT_ATOMS: atom_id res chain seq x y z
N ILE A 1 60.94 19.94 31.22
CA ILE A 1 60.94 19.53 29.79
C ILE A 1 61.71 18.23 29.71
N ASN A 2 61.21 17.21 29.00
CA ASN A 2 61.89 15.91 28.96
C ASN A 2 63.16 16.04 28.09
N ILE A 3 64.34 15.86 28.71
CA ILE A 3 65.66 16.08 28.10
C ILE A 3 65.87 15.24 26.84
N ASP A 4 65.26 14.06 26.78
CA ASP A 4 65.32 13.17 25.61
C ASP A 4 64.63 13.74 24.37
N VAL A 5 63.56 14.52 24.57
CA VAL A 5 62.81 15.15 23.47
C VAL A 5 63.59 16.31 22.87
N LEU A 6 64.26 17.12 23.70
CA LEU A 6 65.12 18.21 23.23
C LEU A 6 66.34 17.69 22.47
N ARG A 7 66.97 16.62 22.96
CA ARG A 7 68.08 15.95 22.27
C ARG A 7 67.66 15.41 20.90
N HIS A 8 66.49 14.76 20.81
CA HIS A 8 65.97 14.24 19.55
C HIS A 8 65.64 15.35 18.53
N LEU A 9 65.13 16.50 18.99
CA LEU A 9 64.83 17.65 18.14
C LEU A 9 66.09 18.36 17.65
N HIS A 10 67.15 18.38 18.46
CA HIS A 10 68.44 18.94 18.09
C HIS A 10 69.17 18.08 17.03
N ASP A 11 69.16 16.75 17.21
CA ASP A 11 69.92 15.82 16.36
C ASP A 11 69.15 15.39 15.09
N GLY A 12 67.81 15.45 15.10
CA GLY A 12 66.96 14.98 14.01
C GLY A 12 66.55 16.04 12.98
N VAL A 13 66.67 17.33 13.29
CA VAL A 13 66.20 18.43 12.41
C VAL A 13 67.35 18.99 11.57
N LYS A 14 67.38 18.66 10.28
CA LYS A 14 68.33 19.25 9.32
C LYS A 14 68.07 20.76 9.19
N GLY A 15 68.97 21.56 9.76
CA GLY A 15 68.89 23.03 9.78
C GLY A 15 68.97 23.66 11.17
N GLY A 16 68.99 22.86 12.25
CA GLY A 16 69.09 23.33 13.62
C GLY A 16 67.74 23.69 14.24
N PHE A 17 67.54 23.30 15.50
CA PHE A 17 66.33 23.61 16.27
C PHE A 17 66.52 24.93 17.02
N ASN A 18 65.66 25.93 16.75
CA ASN A 18 65.71 27.22 17.43
C ASN A 18 64.94 27.15 18.76
N GLU A 19 65.68 26.84 19.82
CA GLU A 19 65.12 26.58 21.15
C GLU A 19 64.40 27.81 21.72
N ASP A 20 64.92 29.03 21.55
CA ASP A 20 64.25 30.25 22.04
C ASP A 20 62.87 30.49 21.41
N LYS A 21 62.71 30.10 20.14
CA LYS A 21 61.44 30.26 19.41
C LYS A 21 60.42 29.17 19.74
N PHE A 22 60.86 27.95 20.02
CA PHE A 22 59.99 26.77 20.08
C PHE A 22 59.90 26.11 21.46
N ALA A 23 60.88 26.33 22.36
CA ALA A 23 60.85 25.87 23.75
C ALA A 23 59.56 26.20 24.51
N PRO A 24 58.92 27.39 24.38
CA PRO A 24 57.66 27.65 25.08
C PRO A 24 56.47 26.84 24.54
N TYR A 25 56.58 26.23 23.35
CA TYR A 25 55.52 25.46 22.72
C TYR A 25 55.71 23.93 22.83
N ILE A 26 56.85 23.48 23.38
CA ILE A 26 57.24 22.06 23.39
C ILE A 26 57.27 21.50 24.81
N GLY A 27 56.69 20.31 24.97
CA GLY A 27 56.63 19.59 26.24
C GLY A 27 55.21 19.28 26.70
N PHE A 28 55.08 18.29 27.58
CA PHE A 28 53.79 17.77 28.03
C PHE A 28 52.90 18.83 28.68
N SER A 29 53.49 19.76 29.44
CA SER A 29 52.75 20.87 30.06
C SER A 29 52.14 21.83 29.05
N CYS A 30 52.82 22.08 27.92
CA CYS A 30 52.31 22.97 26.87
C CYS A 30 51.26 22.26 26.03
N LEU A 31 51.46 20.97 25.71
CA LEU A 31 50.45 20.13 25.08
C LEU A 31 49.17 20.04 25.91
N ARG A 32 49.30 19.82 27.22
CA ARG A 32 48.16 19.78 28.15
C ARG A 32 47.37 21.09 28.11
N LYS A 33 48.04 22.24 28.25
CA LYS A 33 47.38 23.56 28.20
C LYS A 33 46.67 23.80 26.87
N TYR A 34 47.29 23.38 25.77
CA TYR A 34 46.69 23.48 24.42
C TYR A 34 45.45 22.59 24.28
N LEU A 35 45.50 21.34 24.75
CA LEU A 35 44.35 20.44 24.71
C LEU A 35 43.22 20.93 25.62
N GLU A 36 43.54 21.46 26.81
CA GLU A 36 42.55 22.06 27.71
C GLU A 36 41.88 23.28 27.05
N SER A 37 42.64 24.17 26.41
CA SER A 37 42.08 25.36 25.74
C SER A 37 41.26 25.00 24.49
N GLU A 38 41.76 24.07 23.67
CA GLU A 38 41.06 23.63 22.46
C GLU A 38 39.78 22.84 22.82
N LEU A 39 39.82 21.98 23.85
CA LEU A 39 38.62 21.30 24.36
C LEU A 39 37.58 22.31 24.86
N GLN A 40 38.00 23.30 25.65
CA GLN A 40 37.10 24.32 26.16
C GLN A 40 36.50 25.17 25.04
N LYS A 41 37.29 25.48 24.01
CA LYS A 41 36.83 26.18 22.81
C LYS A 41 35.79 25.35 22.05
N ARG A 42 36.10 24.10 21.73
CA ARG A 42 35.18 23.19 21.01
C ARG A 42 33.90 22.93 21.77
N TYR A 43 33.97 22.80 23.09
CA TYR A 43 32.79 22.66 23.94
C TYR A 43 31.90 23.91 23.88
N LYS A 44 32.49 25.12 24.01
CA LYS A 44 31.74 26.37 23.92
C LYS A 44 31.11 26.60 22.55
N GLU A 45 31.78 26.16 21.48
CA GLU A 45 31.27 26.25 20.10
C GLU A 45 30.15 25.24 19.83
N ALA A 46 30.27 24.00 20.31
CA ALA A 46 29.33 22.91 19.99
C ALA A 46 28.13 22.80 20.95
N ALA A 47 28.28 23.22 22.21
CA ALA A 47 27.23 23.07 23.23
C ALA A 47 25.92 23.79 22.86
N PRO A 48 25.91 25.04 22.33
CA PRO A 48 24.66 25.73 22.01
C PRO A 48 23.84 25.00 20.94
N ALA A 49 24.48 24.52 19.87
CA ALA A 49 23.81 23.78 18.80
C ALA A 49 23.27 22.44 19.29
N THR A 50 24.03 21.74 20.13
CA THR A 50 23.60 20.47 20.73
C THR A 50 22.41 20.65 21.67
N LEU A 51 22.46 21.69 22.52
CA LEU A 51 21.37 22.01 23.44
C LEU A 51 20.10 22.43 22.70
N ALA A 52 20.21 23.28 21.68
CA ALA A 52 19.06 23.67 20.86
C ALA A 52 18.39 22.46 20.18
N LEU A 53 19.19 21.52 19.65
CA LEU A 53 18.66 20.28 19.07
C LEU A 53 17.96 19.41 20.13
N LEU A 54 18.54 19.29 21.33
CA LEU A 54 17.94 18.52 22.42
C LEU A 54 16.64 19.15 22.91
N GLU A 55 16.60 20.47 23.07
CA GLU A 55 15.40 21.23 23.46
C GLU A 55 14.29 21.06 22.42
N GLN A 56 14.62 21.17 21.13
CA GLN A 56 13.68 20.91 20.04
C GLN A 56 13.11 19.48 20.13
N ARG A 57 13.97 18.47 20.29
CA ARG A 57 13.53 17.06 20.36
C ARG A 57 12.69 16.79 21.62
N CYS A 58 13.03 17.40 22.75
CA CYS A 58 12.22 17.32 23.96
C CYS A 58 10.85 17.98 23.79
N SER A 59 10.79 19.12 23.08
CA SER A 59 9.53 19.78 22.72
C SER A 59 8.68 18.89 21.82
N ASP A 60 9.26 18.35 20.74
CA ASP A 60 8.56 17.47 19.80
C ASP A 60 7.98 16.23 20.51
N VAL A 61 8.80 15.56 21.35
CA VAL A 61 8.36 14.38 22.11
C VAL A 61 7.28 14.74 23.14
N SER A 62 7.38 15.91 23.78
CA SER A 62 6.37 16.35 24.75
C SER A 62 5.04 16.68 24.07
N MET A 63 5.07 17.29 22.88
CA MET A 63 3.89 17.50 22.05
C MET A 63 3.25 16.17 21.66
N ASP A 64 4.05 15.21 21.17
CA ASP A 64 3.57 13.88 20.83
C ASP A 64 2.96 13.14 22.02
N LEU A 65 3.57 13.24 23.20
CA LEU A 65 3.07 12.60 24.42
C LEU A 65 1.74 13.22 24.85
N SER A 66 1.62 14.55 24.84
CA SER A 66 0.35 15.23 25.15
C SER A 66 -0.78 14.88 24.18
N ARG A 67 -0.44 14.69 22.91
CA ARG A 67 -1.37 14.24 21.86
C ARG A 67 -1.81 12.81 22.09
N LEU A 68 -0.88 11.90 22.37
CA LEU A 68 -1.19 10.50 22.66
C LEU A 68 -2.04 10.35 23.92
N ASP A 69 -1.75 11.13 24.96
CA ASP A 69 -2.56 11.17 26.18
C ASP A 69 -3.98 11.67 25.88
N SER A 70 -4.13 12.72 25.08
CA SER A 70 -5.44 13.20 24.63
C SER A 70 -6.21 12.14 23.84
N LYS A 71 -5.54 11.39 22.94
CA LYS A 71 -6.16 10.26 22.23
C LYS A 71 -6.55 9.15 23.20
N LEU A 72 -5.71 8.83 24.19
CA LEU A 72 -5.99 7.82 25.21
C LEU A 72 -7.23 8.19 26.04
N GLN A 73 -7.31 9.45 26.50
CA GLN A 73 -8.48 9.97 27.19
C GLN A 73 -9.74 9.92 26.31
N ALA A 74 -9.63 10.29 25.03
CA ALA A 74 -10.75 10.18 24.10
C ALA A 74 -11.22 8.73 23.86
N THR A 75 -10.32 7.75 23.98
CA THR A 75 -10.69 6.32 23.90
C THR A 75 -11.31 5.74 25.17
N SER A 76 -11.23 6.46 26.31
CA SER A 76 -11.83 6.03 27.57
C SER A 76 -13.36 6.10 27.57
N ASP A 77 -13.93 7.01 26.78
CA ASP A 77 -15.38 7.14 26.55
C ASP A 77 -15.79 6.34 25.32
N VAL A 78 -16.63 5.32 25.53
CA VAL A 78 -17.18 4.45 24.46
C VAL A 78 -17.87 5.27 23.36
N SER A 79 -18.49 6.40 23.71
CA SER A 79 -19.20 7.28 22.78
C SER A 79 -18.22 7.98 21.82
N GLN A 80 -17.09 8.45 22.37
CA GLN A 80 -16.03 9.10 21.60
C GLN A 80 -15.27 8.07 20.75
N LEU A 81 -14.98 6.90 21.31
CA LEU A 81 -14.38 5.79 20.57
C LEU A 81 -15.25 5.38 19.37
N ARG A 82 -16.56 5.23 19.59
CA ARG A 82 -17.50 4.90 18.50
C ARG A 82 -17.53 5.99 17.44
N ARG A 83 -17.56 7.27 17.83
CA ARG A 83 -17.51 8.40 16.89
C ARG A 83 -16.23 8.38 16.07
N SER A 84 -15.09 8.19 16.73
CA SER A 84 -13.78 8.09 16.07
C SER A 84 -13.73 6.93 15.08
N ALA A 85 -14.15 5.74 15.49
CA ALA A 85 -14.24 4.57 14.61
C ALA A 85 -15.14 4.82 13.40
N MET A 86 -16.30 5.47 13.58
CA MET A 86 -17.19 5.84 12.48
C MET A 86 -16.55 6.83 11.51
N LEU A 87 -15.80 7.83 12.01
CA LEU A 87 -15.06 8.78 11.17
C LEU A 87 -13.96 8.09 10.38
N HIS A 88 -13.20 7.18 11.01
CA HIS A 88 -12.18 6.39 10.32
C HIS A 88 -12.78 5.51 9.21
N VAL A 89 -13.88 4.82 9.48
CA VAL A 89 -14.59 4.03 8.45
C VAL A 89 -15.10 4.93 7.32
N ALA A 90 -15.68 6.09 7.65
CA ALA A 90 -16.16 7.04 6.65
C ALA A 90 -15.00 7.55 5.77
N SER A 91 -13.85 7.88 6.36
CA SER A 91 -12.63 8.27 5.65
C SER A 91 -12.23 7.20 4.62
N ILE A 92 -12.07 5.94 5.07
CA ILE A 92 -11.71 4.81 4.20
C ILE A 92 -12.71 4.64 3.06
N CYS A 93 -14.03 4.71 3.35
CA CYS A 93 -15.06 4.62 2.30
C CYS A 93 -14.93 5.75 1.27
N THR A 94 -14.56 6.95 1.71
CA THR A 94 -14.36 8.11 0.85
C THR A 94 -13.15 7.91 -0.06
N HIS A 95 -12.02 7.43 0.49
CA HIS A 95 -10.83 7.09 -0.30
C HIS A 95 -11.09 5.95 -1.29
N LEU A 96 -11.80 4.89 -0.86
CA LEU A 96 -12.16 3.77 -1.73
C LEU A 96 -13.02 4.23 -2.90
N ARG A 97 -14.02 5.08 -2.65
CA ARG A 97 -14.84 5.68 -3.71
C ARG A 97 -14.00 6.48 -4.69
N ALA A 98 -13.11 7.34 -4.20
CA ALA A 98 -12.24 8.14 -5.07
C ALA A 98 -11.34 7.25 -5.95
N LEU A 99 -10.82 6.14 -5.41
CA LEU A 99 -10.02 5.17 -6.18
C LEU A 99 -10.86 4.43 -7.23
N LEU A 100 -12.13 4.13 -6.95
CA LEU A 100 -13.06 3.53 -7.91
C LEU A 100 -13.46 4.51 -9.03
N ASP A 101 -13.72 5.77 -8.71
CA ASP A 101 -14.08 6.81 -9.69
C ASP A 101 -12.88 7.21 -10.58
N GLY A 102 -11.67 6.80 -10.21
CA GLY A 102 -10.43 7.10 -10.91
C GLY A 102 -9.67 8.23 -10.22
N ALA A 103 -8.69 7.87 -9.40
CA ALA A 103 -7.82 8.83 -8.73
C ALA A 103 -6.52 9.06 -9.53
N VAL A 104 -6.03 10.30 -9.51
CA VAL A 104 -4.77 10.70 -10.19
C VAL A 104 -3.53 10.26 -9.40
N ASP A 105 -3.69 10.10 -8.10
CA ASP A 105 -2.72 9.56 -7.16
C ASP A 105 -3.39 8.30 -6.58
N PRO A 106 -2.70 7.19 -6.26
CA PRO A 106 -1.26 6.92 -6.28
C PRO A 106 -0.69 6.29 -7.56
N ALA A 107 0.64 6.23 -7.65
CA ALA A 107 1.37 5.74 -8.82
C ALA A 107 0.96 4.31 -9.22
N PRO A 108 0.42 4.11 -10.45
CA PRO A 108 0.02 2.79 -10.93
C PRO A 108 1.17 1.77 -11.00
N GLU A 109 2.42 2.21 -11.10
CA GLU A 109 3.59 1.35 -11.15
C GLU A 109 3.81 0.57 -9.84
N VAL A 110 3.40 1.19 -8.73
CA VAL A 110 3.56 0.66 -7.36
C VAL A 110 2.32 -0.14 -6.94
N TRP A 111 1.13 0.43 -7.15
CA TRP A 111 -0.12 -0.13 -6.62
C TRP A 111 -0.95 -0.90 -7.65
N GLY A 112 -0.70 -0.65 -8.92
CA GLY A 112 -1.39 -1.32 -10.01
C GLY A 112 -0.83 -2.72 -10.27
N LYS A 113 -1.69 -3.55 -10.86
CA LYS A 113 -1.35 -4.90 -11.31
C LYS A 113 -1.70 -5.04 -12.80
N THR A 114 -0.89 -5.80 -13.51
CA THR A 114 -1.20 -6.31 -14.84
C THR A 114 -2.25 -7.43 -14.74
N THR A 115 -2.86 -7.82 -15.87
CA THR A 115 -3.82 -8.94 -15.87
C THR A 115 -3.18 -10.23 -15.38
N GLU A 116 -1.94 -10.51 -15.79
CA GLU A 116 -1.20 -11.71 -15.40
C GLU A 116 -0.90 -11.70 -13.89
N GLU A 117 -0.44 -10.57 -13.34
CA GLU A 117 -0.23 -10.44 -11.90
C GLU A 117 -1.54 -10.65 -11.13
N GLU A 118 -2.66 -10.06 -11.55
CA GLU A 118 -3.96 -10.29 -10.90
C GLU A 118 -4.38 -11.76 -10.94
N GLN A 119 -4.20 -12.44 -12.07
CA GLN A 119 -4.54 -13.85 -12.24
C GLN A 119 -3.70 -14.73 -11.30
N ILE A 120 -2.38 -14.51 -11.24
CA ILE A 120 -1.46 -15.25 -10.37
C ILE A 120 -1.84 -15.05 -8.90
N HIS A 121 -2.10 -13.82 -8.47
CA HIS A 121 -2.38 -13.52 -7.06
C HIS A 121 -3.80 -13.91 -6.64
N SER A 122 -4.78 -13.84 -7.54
CA SER A 122 -6.14 -14.31 -7.28
C SER A 122 -6.28 -15.83 -7.36
N GLY A 123 -5.32 -16.52 -8.01
CA GLY A 123 -5.41 -17.94 -8.32
C GLY A 123 -6.39 -18.27 -9.45
N ILE A 124 -6.91 -17.25 -10.15
CA ILE A 124 -7.92 -17.39 -11.19
C ILE A 124 -7.28 -17.13 -12.54
N ASN A 125 -6.74 -18.19 -13.15
CA ASN A 125 -5.88 -18.07 -14.32
C ASN A 125 -6.64 -17.96 -15.65
N SER A 126 -7.89 -18.45 -15.72
CA SER A 126 -8.63 -18.48 -16.98
C SER A 126 -10.15 -18.50 -16.77
N TRP A 127 -10.88 -18.02 -17.78
CA TRP A 127 -12.34 -18.14 -17.81
C TRP A 127 -12.75 -19.59 -18.03
N PRO A 128 -13.76 -20.09 -17.30
CA PRO A 128 -14.23 -21.46 -17.45
C PRO A 128 -14.63 -21.73 -18.91
N SER A 129 -14.37 -22.96 -19.37
CA SER A 129 -14.75 -23.49 -20.70
C SER A 129 -14.35 -22.65 -21.92
N THR A 130 -13.36 -21.77 -21.80
CA THR A 130 -12.86 -20.99 -22.95
C THR A 130 -11.63 -21.69 -23.52
N SER A 131 -11.66 -22.06 -24.81
CA SER A 131 -10.53 -22.74 -25.45
C SER A 131 -9.36 -21.81 -25.79
N VAL A 132 -9.63 -20.50 -25.87
CA VAL A 132 -8.65 -19.46 -26.20
C VAL A 132 -8.48 -18.52 -25.00
N PRO A 133 -7.25 -18.17 -24.61
CA PRO A 133 -7.02 -17.20 -23.55
C PRO A 133 -7.60 -15.83 -23.94
N VAL A 134 -8.48 -15.29 -23.11
CA VAL A 134 -9.08 -13.97 -23.30
C VAL A 134 -8.08 -12.93 -22.84
N LYS A 135 -7.54 -12.14 -23.77
CA LYS A 135 -6.62 -11.04 -23.45
C LYS A 135 -7.36 -9.71 -23.54
N PRO A 136 -7.64 -9.03 -22.41
CA PRO A 136 -8.31 -7.74 -22.44
C PRO A 136 -7.37 -6.65 -22.99
N PRO A 137 -7.92 -5.52 -23.48
CA PRO A 137 -7.11 -4.34 -23.77
C PRO A 137 -6.37 -3.91 -22.49
N ASN A 138 -5.18 -3.34 -22.67
CA ASN A 138 -4.34 -2.87 -21.55
C ASN A 138 -3.94 -3.98 -20.55
N SER A 139 -3.88 -5.24 -21.00
CA SER A 139 -3.50 -6.37 -20.12
C SER A 139 -2.09 -6.23 -19.54
N SER A 140 -1.18 -5.57 -20.27
CA SER A 140 0.21 -5.33 -19.87
C SER A 140 0.39 -4.06 -19.03
N LEU A 141 -0.65 -3.23 -18.90
CA LEU A 141 -0.57 -2.03 -18.07
C LEU A 141 -0.90 -2.39 -16.61
N LYS A 142 -0.17 -1.77 -15.68
CA LYS A 142 -0.49 -1.84 -14.26
C LYS A 142 -1.65 -0.91 -13.97
N LEU A 143 -2.77 -1.50 -13.55
CA LEU A 143 -4.00 -0.78 -13.25
C LEU A 143 -4.47 -1.11 -11.83
N TYR A 144 -5.19 -0.19 -11.21
CA TYR A 144 -5.92 -0.40 -9.96
C TYR A 144 -7.27 0.33 -10.06
N GLY A 145 -8.09 0.25 -9.01
CA GLY A 145 -9.28 1.10 -8.93
C GLY A 145 -10.34 0.75 -9.97
N GLY A 146 -11.06 1.77 -10.41
CA GLY A 146 -12.04 1.63 -11.50
C GLY A 146 -11.44 1.10 -12.79
N ALA A 147 -10.19 1.43 -13.10
CA ALA A 147 -9.54 0.96 -14.32
C ALA A 147 -9.30 -0.56 -14.32
N ALA A 148 -8.86 -1.12 -13.19
CA ALA A 148 -8.74 -2.57 -13.03
C ALA A 148 -10.11 -3.26 -13.03
N PHE A 149 -11.10 -2.65 -12.37
CA PHE A 149 -12.48 -3.14 -12.35
C PHE A 149 -13.07 -3.24 -13.78
N GLU A 150 -12.97 -2.16 -14.56
CA GLU A 150 -13.44 -2.12 -15.94
C GLU A 150 -12.70 -3.11 -16.84
N ARG A 151 -11.40 -3.32 -16.61
CA ARG A 151 -10.62 -4.35 -17.34
C ARG A 151 -11.19 -5.75 -17.11
N VAL A 152 -11.52 -6.12 -15.87
CA VAL A 152 -12.15 -7.41 -15.55
C VAL A 152 -13.52 -7.52 -16.22
N MET A 153 -14.32 -6.46 -16.20
CA MET A 153 -15.63 -6.43 -16.89
C MET A 153 -15.50 -6.58 -18.41
N HIS A 154 -14.49 -5.97 -19.02
CA HIS A 154 -14.20 -6.12 -20.44
C HIS A 154 -13.79 -7.56 -20.77
N GLU A 155 -12.98 -8.18 -19.90
CA GLU A 155 -12.55 -9.56 -20.06
C GLU A 155 -13.74 -10.53 -19.95
N PHE A 156 -14.64 -10.31 -19.00
CA PHE A 156 -15.90 -11.06 -18.88
C PHE A 156 -16.73 -10.95 -20.17
N ARG A 157 -16.94 -9.73 -20.70
CA ARG A 157 -17.67 -9.53 -21.96
C ARG A 157 -17.03 -10.30 -23.10
N SER A 158 -15.71 -10.20 -23.23
CA SER A 158 -14.94 -10.88 -24.28
C SER A 158 -15.05 -12.41 -24.17
N ALA A 159 -15.01 -12.94 -22.94
CA ALA A 159 -15.25 -14.35 -22.67
C ALA A 159 -16.66 -14.77 -23.07
N THR A 160 -17.69 -13.99 -22.72
CA THR A 160 -19.10 -14.31 -23.06
C THR A 160 -19.41 -14.21 -24.55
N TYR A 161 -18.78 -13.31 -25.30
CA TYR A 161 -19.00 -13.19 -26.74
C TYR A 161 -18.38 -14.33 -27.56
N SER A 162 -17.32 -14.95 -27.03
CA SER A 162 -16.57 -16.00 -27.73
C SER A 162 -17.20 -17.39 -27.55
N MET A 163 -18.47 -17.44 -27.15
CA MET A 163 -19.09 -18.64 -26.64
C MET A 163 -20.40 -19.00 -27.30
N GLU A 164 -20.58 -20.30 -27.46
CA GLU A 164 -21.83 -20.86 -27.93
C GLU A 164 -22.75 -21.20 -26.75
N CYS A 165 -24.03 -20.92 -26.93
CA CYS A 165 -25.07 -21.35 -26.00
C CYS A 165 -25.10 -22.89 -25.95
N PRO A 166 -25.16 -23.50 -24.75
CA PRO A 166 -25.20 -24.95 -24.64
C PRO A 166 -26.40 -25.53 -25.40
N GLN A 167 -26.13 -26.55 -26.21
CA GLN A 167 -27.16 -27.26 -26.95
C GLN A 167 -28.07 -28.01 -25.98
N VAL A 168 -29.39 -27.89 -26.17
CA VAL A 168 -30.39 -28.65 -25.41
C VAL A 168 -30.85 -29.82 -26.28
N SER A 169 -30.66 -31.05 -25.80
CA SER A 169 -31.06 -32.23 -26.57
C SER A 169 -32.58 -32.33 -26.71
N ARG A 170 -33.03 -32.95 -27.81
CA ARG A 170 -34.45 -33.16 -28.08
C ARG A 170 -35.13 -33.98 -26.98
N GLU A 171 -34.44 -34.96 -26.42
CA GLU A 171 -34.91 -35.80 -25.31
C GLU A 171 -35.15 -34.96 -24.06
N LYS A 172 -34.22 -34.04 -23.74
CA LYS A 172 -34.36 -33.13 -22.60
C LYS A 172 -35.55 -32.19 -22.76
N VAL A 173 -35.73 -31.66 -23.97
CA VAL A 173 -36.91 -30.83 -24.30
C VAL A 173 -38.20 -31.65 -24.15
N ALA A 174 -38.26 -32.84 -24.77
CA ALA A 174 -39.45 -33.69 -24.72
C ALA A 174 -39.82 -34.10 -23.29
N ASN A 175 -38.83 -34.46 -22.47
CA ASN A 175 -39.04 -34.86 -21.08
C ASN A 175 -39.69 -33.74 -20.25
N ILE A 176 -39.20 -32.50 -20.39
CA ILE A 176 -39.74 -31.35 -19.66
C ILE A 176 -41.12 -30.97 -20.21
N LEU A 177 -41.29 -30.94 -21.53
CA LEU A 177 -42.58 -30.63 -22.16
C LEU A 177 -43.69 -31.60 -21.75
N LEU A 178 -43.41 -32.91 -21.74
CA LEU A 178 -44.39 -33.92 -21.36
C LEU A 178 -44.71 -33.89 -19.86
N ALA A 179 -43.74 -33.53 -19.00
CA ALA A 179 -43.97 -33.33 -17.58
C ALA A 179 -44.97 -32.17 -17.30
N HIS A 180 -44.99 -31.16 -18.17
CA HIS A 180 -45.90 -30.01 -18.07
C HIS A 180 -47.20 -30.15 -18.88
N ALA A 181 -47.35 -31.21 -19.69
CA ALA A 181 -48.51 -31.42 -20.56
C ALA A 181 -49.84 -31.57 -19.80
N GLY A 182 -49.81 -32.05 -18.55
CA GLY A 182 -50.99 -32.21 -17.70
C GLY A 182 -51.47 -30.93 -17.00
N ARG A 183 -50.71 -29.82 -17.04
CA ARG A 183 -51.00 -28.58 -16.30
C ARG A 183 -51.90 -27.56 -17.02
N GLY A 184 -52.41 -27.91 -18.19
CA GLY A 184 -53.43 -27.13 -18.90
C GLY A 184 -52.89 -26.07 -19.87
N GLY A 185 -53.15 -26.28 -21.16
CA GLY A 185 -53.04 -25.27 -22.22
C GLY A 185 -51.65 -24.66 -22.48
N SER A 186 -51.62 -23.54 -23.22
CA SER A 186 -50.41 -22.81 -23.64
C SER A 186 -49.48 -22.40 -22.49
N SER A 187 -50.01 -22.32 -21.25
CA SER A 187 -49.24 -22.01 -20.04
C SER A 187 -48.16 -23.05 -19.75
N GLY A 188 -48.45 -24.34 -19.90
CA GLY A 188 -47.49 -25.43 -19.62
C GLY A 188 -46.30 -25.43 -20.59
N MET A 189 -46.54 -25.07 -21.87
CA MET A 189 -45.47 -24.94 -22.87
C MET A 189 -44.53 -23.78 -22.51
N THR A 190 -45.07 -22.64 -22.07
CA THR A 190 -44.26 -21.49 -21.67
C THR A 190 -43.45 -21.74 -20.41
N GLU A 191 -44.02 -22.48 -19.45
CA GLU A 191 -43.34 -22.84 -18.20
C GLU A 191 -42.18 -23.80 -18.47
N ALA A 192 -42.40 -24.83 -19.30
CA ALA A 192 -41.37 -25.76 -19.74
C ALA A 192 -40.24 -25.06 -20.51
N ALA A 193 -40.57 -24.15 -21.44
CA ALA A 193 -39.57 -23.37 -22.18
C ALA A 193 -38.74 -22.49 -21.23
N ALA A 194 -39.38 -21.83 -20.27
CA ALA A 194 -38.70 -21.00 -19.28
C ALA A 194 -37.80 -21.85 -18.36
N GLU A 195 -38.21 -23.05 -17.98
CA GLU A 195 -37.40 -23.98 -17.18
C GLU A 195 -36.15 -24.43 -17.94
N ILE A 196 -36.30 -24.81 -19.22
CA ILE A 196 -35.18 -25.17 -20.11
C ILE A 196 -34.21 -23.98 -20.24
N ALA A 197 -34.73 -22.79 -20.53
CA ALA A 197 -33.92 -21.59 -20.70
C ALA A 197 -33.15 -21.24 -19.41
N ARG A 198 -33.80 -21.30 -18.24
CA ARG A 198 -33.13 -21.05 -16.94
C ARG A 198 -32.08 -22.09 -16.63
N ALA A 199 -32.34 -23.37 -16.90
CA ALA A 199 -31.37 -24.43 -16.67
C ALA A 199 -30.14 -24.28 -17.58
N ALA A 200 -30.35 -23.99 -18.87
CA ALA A 200 -29.29 -23.69 -19.82
C ALA A 200 -28.49 -22.46 -19.39
N ALA A 201 -29.17 -21.35 -19.08
CA ALA A 201 -28.55 -20.11 -18.64
C ALA A 201 -27.76 -20.27 -17.34
N ARG A 202 -28.25 -21.04 -16.36
CA ARG A 202 -27.49 -21.35 -15.13
C ARG A 202 -26.22 -22.13 -15.45
N SER A 203 -26.33 -23.21 -16.22
CA SER A 203 -25.15 -24.00 -16.60
C SER A 203 -24.13 -23.21 -17.43
N TRP A 204 -24.61 -22.22 -18.19
CA TRP A 204 -23.79 -21.40 -19.07
C TRP A 204 -23.15 -20.20 -18.36
N LEU A 205 -23.92 -19.43 -17.60
CA LEU A 205 -23.48 -18.14 -17.06
C LEU A 205 -22.97 -18.24 -15.61
N ALA A 206 -23.54 -19.13 -14.78
CA ALA A 206 -23.18 -19.20 -13.36
C ALA A 206 -21.68 -19.33 -13.09
N PRO A 207 -20.92 -20.27 -13.71
CA PRO A 207 -19.49 -20.39 -13.43
C PRO A 207 -18.70 -19.13 -13.83
N ARG A 208 -19.19 -18.37 -14.82
CA ARG A 208 -18.53 -17.14 -15.28
C ARG A 208 -18.87 -15.95 -14.41
N THR A 209 -20.12 -15.84 -13.99
CA THR A 209 -20.51 -14.81 -13.04
C THR A 209 -19.79 -15.00 -11.72
N GLU A 210 -19.62 -16.26 -11.27
CA GLU A 210 -18.82 -16.58 -10.08
C GLU A 210 -17.35 -16.18 -10.26
N THR A 211 -16.71 -16.61 -11.35
CA THR A 211 -15.33 -16.20 -11.71
C THR A 211 -15.19 -14.67 -11.77
N THR A 212 -16.18 -13.97 -12.31
CA THR A 212 -16.18 -12.50 -12.38
C THR A 212 -16.26 -11.90 -10.99
N CYS A 213 -17.20 -12.37 -10.16
CA CYS A 213 -17.36 -11.92 -8.79
C CYS A 213 -16.07 -12.10 -7.99
N ASP A 214 -15.41 -13.26 -8.10
CA ASP A 214 -14.17 -13.53 -7.38
C ASP A 214 -13.04 -12.61 -7.82
N ARG A 215 -12.90 -12.37 -9.13
CA ARG A 215 -11.89 -11.44 -9.66
C ARG A 215 -12.17 -9.99 -9.28
N LEU A 216 -13.43 -9.56 -9.32
CA LEU A 216 -13.81 -8.22 -8.88
C LEU A 216 -13.61 -8.06 -7.37
N ALA A 217 -13.91 -9.10 -6.58
CA ALA A 217 -13.64 -9.11 -5.14
C ALA A 217 -12.14 -8.95 -4.86
N PHE A 218 -11.27 -9.64 -5.62
CA PHE A 218 -9.82 -9.47 -5.51
C PHE A 218 -9.36 -8.03 -5.82
N VAL A 219 -9.91 -7.40 -6.87
CA VAL A 219 -9.62 -6.00 -7.19
C VAL A 219 -10.07 -5.08 -6.05
N LEU A 220 -11.27 -5.29 -5.50
CA LEU A 220 -11.80 -4.50 -4.39
C LEU A 220 -11.02 -4.69 -3.08
N GLN A 221 -10.55 -5.90 -2.79
CA GLN A 221 -9.68 -6.17 -1.64
C GLN A 221 -8.34 -5.44 -1.78
N SER A 222 -7.71 -5.52 -2.95
CA SER A 222 -6.47 -4.77 -3.23
C SER A 222 -6.66 -3.26 -3.09
N LEU A 223 -7.84 -2.76 -3.44
CA LEU A 223 -8.20 -1.35 -3.28
C LEU A 223 -8.41 -0.93 -1.83
N PHE A 224 -8.95 -1.82 -1.01
CA PHE A 224 -9.13 -1.56 0.42
C PHE A 224 -7.79 -1.35 1.12
N ASP A 225 -6.79 -2.19 0.84
CA ASP A 225 -5.43 -2.03 1.40
C ASP A 225 -4.83 -0.68 1.01
N LEU A 226 -5.04 -0.25 -0.23
CA LEU A 226 -4.60 1.05 -0.71
C LEU A 226 -5.34 2.21 -0.03
N ALA A 227 -6.67 2.11 0.13
CA ALA A 227 -7.48 3.11 0.83
C ALA A 227 -7.07 3.23 2.31
N MET A 228 -6.75 2.11 2.95
CA MET A 228 -6.23 2.07 4.32
C MET A 228 -4.90 2.82 4.45
N GLU A 229 -3.97 2.59 3.52
CA GLU A 229 -2.67 3.27 3.53
C GLU A 229 -2.85 4.79 3.35
N ARG A 230 -3.77 5.21 2.47
CA ARG A 230 -4.08 6.63 2.28
C ARG A 230 -4.66 7.27 3.54
N SER A 231 -5.61 6.60 4.19
CA SER A 231 -6.19 7.11 5.44
C SER A 231 -5.14 7.28 6.53
N ARG A 232 -4.12 6.40 6.60
CA ARG A 232 -3.00 6.56 7.54
C ARG A 232 -2.12 7.76 7.22
N THR A 233 -1.84 8.01 5.93
CA THR A 233 -1.03 9.17 5.52
C THR A 233 -1.76 10.51 5.73
N ASP A 234 -3.08 10.54 5.55
CA ASP A 234 -3.89 11.74 5.84
C ASP A 234 -3.95 12.01 7.34
N ASP A 235 -4.17 10.96 8.16
CA ASP A 235 -4.08 11.05 9.62
C ASP A 235 -2.70 11.52 10.09
N SER A 236 -1.65 11.27 9.30
CA SER A 236 -0.28 11.71 9.61
C SER A 236 0.03 13.13 9.11
N ARG A 237 -0.57 13.58 8.01
CA ARG A 237 -0.43 14.94 7.48
C ARG A 237 -1.15 15.96 8.36
N CYS A 238 -2.32 15.60 8.89
CA CYS A 238 -2.99 16.37 9.94
C CYS A 238 -2.21 16.45 11.27
N LEU A 239 -1.05 15.78 11.41
CA LEU A 239 -0.15 15.90 12.57
C LEU A 239 0.96 16.94 12.37
N CYS A 240 1.11 17.49 11.15
CA CYS A 240 2.18 18.42 10.81
C CYS A 240 1.69 19.86 10.57
N ASP A 241 0.38 20.08 10.56
CA ASP A 241 -0.29 21.39 10.54
C ASP A 241 -0.93 21.69 11.90
#